data_AF-A0A0G1YB67-F1
#
_entry.id   AF-A0A0G1YB67-F1
#
_cell.length_a   1.000
_cell.length_b   1.000
_cell.length_c   1.000
_cell.angle_alpha   90.00
_cell.angle_beta   90.00
_cell.angle_gamma   90.00
#
_symmetry.space_group_name_H-M   'P 1'
#
loop_
_entity.id
_entity.type
_entity.pdbx_description
1 polymer ?
#
loop_
_entity_poly.entity_id
_entity_poly.type
_entity_poly.pdbx_seq_one_letter_code
_entity_poly.pdbx_strand_id
1 'polypeptide(L)'
;SDGVREGAEQCDDGNFINNDNCPNSCKSPDCGNGIREGKEECDDGNQNDFDDCPNDCLRAVCGDGIRERKEECDDGNRVETDGCSNNCLLARCGDGLIQSGEECDDGNKINNDICSDLCRRAACGDGILQQGEVCDDGNQINTDSCTNSCRQAVCGDGMVQSGEECDDGNRNGMDACPNDCLLPLCGDGVKEGSEECDDGNRSNNDQCPSDCRIPVCGDGVMEGLEECDDGNNLDSDDCPSYCRLPVCGNSVREGREECDDGNTTGGDGCTESCFRESVCGDGKKEGDEECDNGKKNSDAEAGACRTSCRQAYCGDAVKDAGEECDGGENCTDMCQTIGLLDREETPFVFGGIAVVLAGGGAFYLLQSRKGKAGGSEKSGPVSLDDIPLDELEMPWHKWGGGMNQ
;
A
#
# COMPACT_ATOMS: atom_id res chain seq x y z
N SER A 1 66.01 -3.19 90.80
CA SER A 1 66.40 -2.59 89.53
C SER A 1 67.83 -2.09 89.54
N ASP A 2 68.77 -3.02 89.64
CA ASP A 2 70.19 -2.83 89.33
C ASP A 2 70.60 -3.57 88.04
N GLY A 3 69.61 -4.10 87.31
CA GLY A 3 69.79 -4.86 86.07
C GLY A 3 70.13 -6.33 86.30
N VAL A 4 70.09 -6.81 87.55
CA VAL A 4 70.44 -8.20 87.90
C VAL A 4 69.29 -8.82 88.67
N ARG A 5 68.73 -9.92 88.14
CA ARG A 5 67.64 -10.65 88.79
C ARG A 5 68.14 -11.33 90.08
N GLU A 6 67.70 -10.87 91.25
CA GLU A 6 68.10 -11.42 92.54
C GLU A 6 66.92 -12.02 93.32
N GLY A 7 67.15 -13.14 94.02
CA GLY A 7 66.16 -13.70 94.96
C GLY A 7 64.82 -14.12 94.33
N ALA A 8 63.72 -13.52 94.80
CA ALA A 8 62.33 -13.85 94.46
C ALA A 8 61.74 -13.00 93.32
N GLU A 9 62.56 -12.16 92.68
CA GLU A 9 62.13 -11.31 91.57
C GLU A 9 61.92 -12.13 90.29
N GLN A 10 60.86 -11.85 89.54
CA GLN A 10 60.56 -12.50 88.27
C GLN A 10 61.23 -11.80 87.08
N CYS A 11 61.54 -10.52 87.23
CA CYS A 11 62.23 -9.68 86.25
C CYS A 11 63.02 -8.55 86.96
N ASP A 12 64.08 -8.03 86.34
CA ASP A 12 64.78 -6.78 86.70
C ASP A 12 65.36 -6.20 85.40
N ASP A 13 64.94 -4.99 85.01
CA ASP A 13 65.32 -4.35 83.74
C ASP A 13 66.24 -3.12 83.94
N GLY A 14 66.74 -2.92 85.17
CA GLY A 14 67.69 -1.87 85.53
C GLY A 14 67.15 -0.45 85.43
N ASN A 15 65.84 -0.26 85.29
CA ASN A 15 65.22 1.06 85.22
C ASN A 15 64.05 1.19 86.24
N PHE A 16 63.46 2.39 86.35
CA PHE A 16 62.35 2.67 87.28
C PHE A 16 61.01 2.97 86.57
N ILE A 17 60.86 2.51 85.33
CA ILE A 17 59.67 2.71 84.50
C ILE A 17 58.67 1.59 84.84
N ASN A 18 57.41 1.96 85.11
CA ASN A 18 56.38 0.99 85.48
C ASN A 18 55.59 0.42 84.30
N ASN A 19 55.78 0.96 83.10
CA ASN A 19 54.95 0.69 81.92
C ASN A 19 55.72 -0.06 80.82
N ASP A 20 56.60 -0.97 81.22
CA ASP A 20 57.39 -1.82 80.34
C ASP A 20 57.20 -3.30 80.72
N ASN A 21 58.07 -4.17 80.19
CA ASN A 21 58.00 -5.60 80.45
C ASN A 21 58.36 -5.97 81.89
N CYS A 22 58.92 -5.06 82.69
CA CYS A 22 59.28 -5.32 84.08
C CYS A 22 58.96 -4.12 84.99
N PRO A 23 57.70 -4.01 85.47
CA PRO A 23 57.33 -2.94 86.40
C PRO A 23 58.18 -2.96 87.68
N ASN A 24 58.20 -1.85 88.42
CA ASN A 24 58.98 -1.69 89.67
C ASN A 24 58.58 -2.64 90.81
N SER A 25 57.54 -3.47 90.60
CA SER A 25 57.18 -4.58 91.48
C SER A 25 58.10 -5.80 91.29
N CYS A 26 59.01 -5.78 90.30
CA CYS A 26 59.92 -6.86 89.92
C CYS A 26 59.19 -8.19 89.66
N LYS A 27 57.93 -8.10 89.25
CA LYS A 27 57.08 -9.21 88.82
C LYS A 27 56.78 -9.05 87.33
N SER A 28 56.79 -10.17 86.60
CA SER A 28 56.35 -10.13 85.21
C SER A 28 54.86 -9.81 85.21
N PRO A 29 54.39 -8.85 84.39
CA PRO A 29 52.96 -8.66 84.20
C PRO A 29 52.38 -9.98 83.63
N ASP A 30 51.36 -10.50 84.33
CA ASP A 30 50.68 -11.75 84.00
C ASP A 30 49.29 -11.39 83.47
N CYS A 31 49.14 -11.40 82.14
CA CYS A 31 47.88 -11.06 81.48
C CYS A 31 46.75 -12.04 81.87
N GLY A 32 45.60 -11.49 82.25
CA GLY A 32 44.39 -12.24 82.59
C GLY A 32 44.17 -12.48 84.08
N ASN A 33 44.81 -11.68 84.94
CA ASN A 33 44.75 -11.81 86.41
C ASN A 33 43.79 -10.81 87.09
N GLY A 34 43.21 -9.90 86.31
CA GLY A 34 42.27 -8.85 86.70
C GLY A 34 42.93 -7.55 87.12
N ILE A 35 44.24 -7.41 86.90
CA ILE A 35 45.05 -6.27 87.34
C ILE A 35 45.91 -5.79 86.19
N ARG A 36 45.66 -4.57 85.72
CA ARG A 36 46.47 -3.93 84.68
C ARG A 36 47.85 -3.55 85.22
N GLU A 37 48.90 -4.25 84.79
CA GLU A 37 50.29 -4.07 85.23
C GLU A 37 51.27 -3.97 84.04
N GLY A 38 52.40 -3.28 84.19
CA GLY A 38 53.43 -3.22 83.13
C GLY A 38 52.93 -2.62 81.81
N LYS A 39 53.14 -3.34 80.71
CA LYS A 39 52.77 -2.94 79.33
C LYS A 39 51.30 -3.17 78.95
N GLU A 40 50.48 -3.69 79.86
CA GLU A 40 49.10 -4.04 79.59
C GLU A 40 48.26 -2.78 79.31
N GLU A 41 47.51 -2.79 78.20
CA GLU A 41 46.52 -1.77 77.89
C GLU A 41 45.14 -2.06 78.50
N CYS A 42 44.88 -3.34 78.79
CA CYS A 42 43.70 -3.88 79.44
C CYS A 42 44.10 -5.15 80.24
N ASP A 43 43.28 -5.58 81.20
CA ASP A 43 43.30 -6.92 81.80
C ASP A 43 41.88 -7.19 82.34
N ASP A 44 41.22 -8.24 81.89
CA ASP A 44 39.84 -8.56 82.24
C ASP A 44 39.67 -9.82 83.14
N GLY A 45 40.79 -10.35 83.66
CA GLY A 45 40.80 -11.44 84.62
C GLY A 45 40.47 -12.82 84.06
N ASN A 46 40.59 -13.00 82.74
CA ASN A 46 40.38 -14.30 82.11
C ASN A 46 41.48 -14.60 81.06
N GLN A 47 41.40 -15.77 80.42
CA GLN A 47 42.34 -16.19 79.37
C GLN A 47 41.66 -16.38 78.00
N ASN A 48 40.70 -15.54 77.66
CA ASN A 48 39.88 -15.66 76.46
C ASN A 48 40.22 -14.58 75.43
N ASP A 49 40.88 -14.97 74.34
CA ASP A 49 41.25 -14.06 73.24
C ASP A 49 40.06 -13.40 72.52
N PHE A 50 38.83 -13.91 72.68
CA PHE A 50 37.65 -13.45 71.96
C PHE A 50 36.82 -12.45 72.77
N ASP A 51 37.46 -11.54 73.47
CA ASP A 51 36.77 -10.49 74.23
C ASP A 51 37.42 -9.11 74.07
N ASP A 52 37.03 -8.17 74.93
CA ASP A 52 37.51 -6.78 74.80
C ASP A 52 38.99 -6.64 75.19
N CYS A 53 39.57 -7.68 75.80
CA CYS A 53 40.97 -7.73 76.23
C CYS A 53 41.59 -9.12 75.93
N PRO A 54 42.15 -9.32 74.72
CA PRO A 54 42.85 -10.55 74.36
C PRO A 54 43.99 -10.93 75.32
N ASN A 55 44.49 -12.16 75.24
CA ASN A 55 45.52 -12.70 76.15
C ASN A 55 46.92 -12.07 75.98
N ASP A 56 47.07 -11.12 75.06
CA ASP A 56 48.25 -10.27 74.95
C ASP A 56 48.11 -8.94 75.73
N CYS A 57 46.95 -8.73 76.35
CA CYS A 57 46.56 -7.55 77.13
C CYS A 57 46.73 -6.24 76.36
N LEU A 58 46.66 -6.30 75.03
CA LEU A 58 46.51 -5.14 74.17
C LEU A 58 45.02 -4.89 73.94
N ARG A 59 44.64 -3.66 73.61
CA ARG A 59 43.24 -3.43 73.23
C ARG A 59 42.97 -4.13 71.90
N ALA A 60 41.82 -4.77 71.80
CA ALA A 60 41.25 -5.24 70.54
C ALA A 60 41.33 -4.14 69.46
N VAL A 61 41.95 -4.48 68.32
CA VAL A 61 42.19 -3.54 67.22
C VAL A 61 41.91 -4.25 65.90
N CYS A 62 40.89 -3.74 65.20
CA CYS A 62 40.61 -4.12 63.84
C CYS A 62 41.84 -4.13 62.91
N GLY A 63 42.02 -5.27 62.25
CA GLY A 63 43.08 -5.55 61.29
C GLY A 63 44.30 -6.27 61.86
N ASP A 64 44.17 -6.97 62.99
CA ASP A 64 45.28 -7.67 63.66
C ASP A 64 45.30 -9.19 63.40
N GLY A 65 44.29 -9.71 62.71
CA GLY A 65 44.13 -11.10 62.32
C GLY A 65 43.29 -11.91 63.31
N ILE A 66 42.73 -11.28 64.35
CA ILE A 66 41.97 -11.92 65.41
C ILE A 66 40.57 -11.31 65.49
N ARG A 67 39.57 -12.04 64.98
CA ARG A 67 38.17 -11.59 65.09
C ARG A 67 37.68 -11.67 66.53
N GLU A 68 37.59 -10.55 67.24
CA GLU A 68 37.06 -10.53 68.61
C GLU A 68 35.53 -10.34 68.66
N ARG A 69 34.95 -10.31 69.87
CA ARG A 69 33.49 -10.41 70.07
C ARG A 69 32.67 -9.25 69.50
N LYS A 70 33.28 -8.07 69.33
CA LYS A 70 32.62 -6.87 68.80
C LYS A 70 32.83 -6.69 67.30
N GLU A 71 33.66 -7.52 66.69
CA GLU A 71 34.03 -7.45 65.29
C GLU A 71 33.19 -8.41 64.44
N GLU A 72 32.59 -7.89 63.38
CA GLU A 72 31.83 -8.69 62.42
C GLU A 72 32.78 -9.49 61.50
N CYS A 73 33.99 -8.97 61.28
CA CYS A 73 35.10 -9.55 60.53
C CYS A 73 36.44 -8.99 61.06
N ASP A 74 37.55 -9.66 60.74
CA ASP A 74 38.93 -9.13 60.80
C ASP A 74 39.72 -9.86 59.71
N ASP A 75 40.37 -9.11 58.80
CA ASP A 75 41.16 -9.64 57.68
C ASP A 75 42.68 -9.38 57.82
N GLY A 76 43.13 -9.05 59.03
CA GLY A 76 44.54 -8.91 59.38
C GLY A 76 45.24 -7.73 58.72
N ASN A 77 44.47 -6.76 58.21
CA ASN A 77 45.03 -5.54 57.66
C ASN A 77 44.06 -4.33 57.82
N ARG A 78 44.47 -3.16 57.30
CA ARG A 78 43.69 -1.91 57.40
C ARG A 78 43.31 -1.34 56.03
N VAL A 79 42.99 -2.22 55.10
CA VAL A 79 42.47 -1.88 53.78
C VAL A 79 40.95 -1.93 53.88
N GLU A 80 40.25 -0.87 53.45
CA GLU A 80 38.78 -0.81 53.63
C GLU A 80 37.99 -1.62 52.58
N THR A 81 38.67 -2.22 51.60
CA THR A 81 38.07 -2.71 50.35
C THR A 81 38.20 -4.21 50.11
N ASP A 82 38.92 -4.96 50.95
CA ASP A 82 39.25 -6.38 50.75
C ASP A 82 38.38 -7.36 51.56
N GLY A 83 37.27 -6.88 52.12
CA GLY A 83 36.20 -7.71 52.67
C GLY A 83 35.87 -7.41 54.13
N CYS A 84 36.75 -6.72 54.84
CA CYS A 84 36.48 -6.12 56.13
C CYS A 84 36.78 -4.62 56.10
N SER A 85 35.87 -3.79 56.60
CA SER A 85 36.18 -2.37 56.77
C SER A 85 37.15 -2.16 57.95
N ASN A 86 37.82 -1.00 58.00
CA ASN A 86 38.68 -0.61 59.15
C ASN A 86 37.94 -0.48 60.50
N ASN A 87 36.61 -0.55 60.49
CA ASN A 87 35.77 -0.58 61.69
C ASN A 87 35.29 -2.00 62.02
N CYS A 88 35.86 -3.01 61.36
CA CYS A 88 35.57 -4.42 61.52
C CYS A 88 34.10 -4.79 61.30
N LEU A 89 33.53 -4.12 60.30
CA LEU A 89 32.21 -4.43 59.73
C LEU A 89 32.40 -5.14 58.40
N LEU A 90 31.60 -6.19 58.20
CA LEU A 90 31.53 -6.89 56.92
C LEU A 90 31.09 -5.93 55.82
N ALA A 91 31.52 -6.25 54.60
CA ALA A 91 31.13 -5.47 53.45
C ALA A 91 29.61 -5.39 53.28
N ARG A 92 29.09 -4.17 53.08
CA ARG A 92 27.66 -3.90 53.06
C ARG A 92 27.33 -2.85 52.02
N CYS A 93 26.53 -3.28 51.05
CA CYS A 93 25.98 -2.36 50.08
C CYS A 93 25.22 -1.18 50.71
N GLY A 94 25.62 0.02 50.29
CA GLY A 94 25.10 1.31 50.70
C GLY A 94 25.87 1.95 51.85
N ASP A 95 27.13 1.58 52.09
CA ASP A 95 27.97 2.17 53.14
C ASP A 95 28.96 3.24 52.63
N GLY A 96 29.00 3.44 51.31
CA GLY A 96 29.80 4.43 50.61
C GLY A 96 31.18 3.93 50.20
N LEU A 97 31.48 2.63 50.39
CA LEU A 97 32.74 2.01 50.04
C LEU A 97 32.51 0.94 48.98
N ILE A 98 33.32 0.94 47.90
CA ILE A 98 33.26 -0.14 46.91
C ILE A 98 34.18 -1.26 47.38
N GLN A 99 33.59 -2.37 47.84
CA GLN A 99 34.31 -3.51 48.41
C GLN A 99 34.28 -4.75 47.50
N SER A 100 35.01 -5.80 47.88
CA SER A 100 35.09 -7.03 47.11
C SER A 100 33.71 -7.69 46.91
N GLY A 101 33.19 -7.64 45.68
CA GLY A 101 31.90 -8.21 45.28
C GLY A 101 30.87 -7.15 44.85
N GLU A 102 31.18 -5.88 45.05
CA GLU A 102 30.35 -4.75 44.65
C GLU A 102 30.86 -4.11 43.36
N GLU A 103 29.96 -3.77 42.44
CA GLU A 103 30.31 -3.05 41.21
C GLU A 103 30.24 -1.53 41.39
N CYS A 104 29.43 -1.08 42.35
CA CYS A 104 29.24 0.30 42.78
C CYS A 104 28.81 0.32 44.26
N ASP A 105 28.93 1.47 44.90
CA ASP A 105 28.30 1.81 46.18
C ASP A 105 28.16 3.34 46.23
N ASP A 106 26.97 3.85 46.50
CA ASP A 106 26.67 5.28 46.57
C ASP A 106 26.20 5.75 47.96
N GLY A 107 26.45 4.94 48.99
CA GLY A 107 26.20 5.25 50.39
C GLY A 107 24.73 5.22 50.79
N ASN A 108 23.87 4.60 49.97
CA ASN A 108 22.45 4.49 50.28
C ASN A 108 21.84 3.15 49.78
N LYS A 109 20.54 2.96 49.98
CA LYS A 109 19.81 1.72 49.61
C LYS A 109 18.65 1.99 48.65
N ILE A 110 18.79 3.03 47.84
CA ILE A 110 17.76 3.51 46.93
C ILE A 110 18.05 2.90 45.57
N ASN A 111 17.18 2.01 45.10
CA ASN A 111 17.43 1.29 43.85
C ASN A 111 17.42 2.16 42.57
N ASN A 112 16.82 3.35 42.60
CA ASN A 112 16.55 4.14 41.39
C ASN A 112 17.58 5.25 41.10
N ASP A 113 18.72 5.22 41.76
CA ASP A 113 19.83 6.12 41.49
C ASP A 113 20.92 5.40 40.67
N ILE A 114 22.19 5.72 40.92
CA ILE A 114 23.32 5.25 40.13
C ILE A 114 23.72 3.82 40.55
N CYS A 115 23.32 3.37 41.74
CA CYS A 115 23.68 2.06 42.27
C CYS A 115 22.49 1.36 42.93
N SER A 116 22.23 0.11 42.56
CA SER A 116 21.17 -0.67 43.23
C SER A 116 21.55 -1.03 44.68
N ASP A 117 20.55 -1.41 45.48
CA ASP A 117 20.70 -1.93 46.85
C ASP A 117 21.40 -3.29 46.93
N LEU A 118 21.68 -3.89 45.77
CA LEU A 118 22.51 -5.07 45.56
C LEU A 118 23.90 -4.73 45.01
N CYS A 119 24.26 -3.44 44.99
CA CYS A 119 25.56 -2.93 44.57
C CYS A 119 25.96 -3.33 43.14
N ARG A 120 24.94 -3.31 42.28
CA ARG A 120 25.09 -3.45 40.84
C ARG A 120 24.81 -2.12 40.17
N ARG A 121 25.60 -1.82 39.14
CA ARG A 121 25.41 -0.63 38.33
C ARG A 121 24.10 -0.74 37.54
N ALA A 122 23.57 0.42 37.15
CA ALA A 122 22.48 0.55 36.18
C ALA A 122 22.67 -0.40 35.00
N ALA A 123 21.70 -1.30 34.84
CA ALA A 123 21.72 -2.34 33.83
C ALA A 123 20.32 -2.51 33.25
N CYS A 124 20.20 -2.17 31.97
CA CYS A 124 18.94 -2.28 31.27
C CYS A 124 18.39 -3.72 31.22
N GLY A 125 17.13 -3.86 31.60
CA GLY A 125 16.41 -5.13 31.61
C GLY A 125 16.47 -5.86 32.94
N ASP A 126 16.80 -5.20 34.05
CA ASP A 126 16.85 -5.80 35.39
C ASP A 126 15.59 -5.55 36.23
N GLY A 127 14.65 -4.77 35.71
CA GLY A 127 13.36 -4.46 36.30
C GLY A 127 13.38 -3.23 37.19
N ILE A 128 14.49 -2.50 37.24
CA ILE A 128 14.68 -1.33 38.08
C ILE A 128 14.91 -0.11 37.19
N LEU A 129 14.02 0.88 37.26
CA LEU A 129 14.21 2.13 36.52
C LEU A 129 15.27 2.99 37.24
N GLN A 130 16.51 2.96 36.77
CA GLN A 130 17.65 3.66 37.37
C GLN A 130 17.93 5.04 36.73
N GLN A 131 18.82 5.81 37.34
CA GLN A 131 19.15 7.14 36.84
C GLN A 131 19.89 7.06 35.49
N GLY A 132 19.26 7.56 34.43
CA GLY A 132 19.81 7.55 33.06
C GLY A 132 19.04 6.64 32.12
N GLU A 133 18.14 5.81 32.65
CA GLU A 133 17.23 4.96 31.88
C GLU A 133 15.90 5.68 31.68
N VAL A 134 15.33 5.58 30.48
CA VAL A 134 14.00 6.16 30.19
C VAL A 134 12.89 5.13 30.43
N CYS A 135 13.23 3.85 30.29
CA CYS A 135 12.38 2.70 30.55
C CYS A 135 13.25 1.54 31.04
N ASP A 136 12.63 0.58 31.74
CA ASP A 136 13.17 -0.75 32.03
C ASP A 136 11.96 -1.69 32.20
N ASP A 137 11.91 -2.79 31.43
CA ASP A 137 10.82 -3.78 31.45
C ASP A 137 11.27 -5.15 31.98
N GLY A 138 12.44 -5.22 32.60
CA GLY A 138 12.94 -6.41 33.28
C GLY A 138 13.30 -7.57 32.36
N ASN A 139 13.54 -7.30 31.08
CA ASN A 139 13.98 -8.31 30.14
C ASN A 139 14.97 -7.75 29.10
N GLN A 140 15.48 -8.62 28.21
CA GLN A 140 16.46 -8.24 27.18
C GLN A 140 15.92 -8.45 25.76
N ILE A 141 14.64 -8.15 25.55
CA ILE A 141 13.95 -8.27 24.27
C ILE A 141 13.78 -6.88 23.67
N ASN A 142 14.51 -6.54 22.61
CA ASN A 142 14.43 -5.18 22.03
C ASN A 142 13.10 -4.83 21.34
N THR A 143 12.17 -5.79 21.18
CA THR A 143 10.95 -5.64 20.37
C THR A 143 9.69 -5.41 21.20
N ASP A 144 9.83 -5.18 22.50
CA ASP A 144 8.71 -4.85 23.39
C ASP A 144 8.71 -3.35 23.72
N SER A 145 8.31 -2.97 24.94
CA SER A 145 8.13 -1.56 25.31
C SER A 145 9.45 -0.84 25.60
N CYS A 146 10.55 -1.56 25.85
CA CYS A 146 11.85 -0.98 26.11
C CYS A 146 12.96 -1.70 25.35
N THR A 147 13.77 -0.94 24.62
CA THR A 147 14.97 -1.51 24.00
C THR A 147 15.99 -1.91 25.08
N ASN A 148 16.88 -2.86 24.79
CA ASN A 148 17.99 -3.26 25.67
C ASN A 148 19.02 -2.14 25.92
N SER A 149 18.84 -0.97 25.28
CA SER A 149 19.61 0.25 25.51
C SER A 149 18.85 1.27 26.38
N CYS A 150 17.76 0.85 27.02
CA CYS A 150 16.91 1.64 27.92
C CYS A 150 16.34 2.90 27.28
N ARG A 151 16.02 2.75 25.99
CA ARG A 151 15.27 3.73 25.20
C ARG A 151 13.89 3.17 24.97
N GLN A 152 12.91 4.08 25.05
CA GLN A 152 11.55 3.73 24.68
C GLN A 152 11.49 3.24 23.25
N ALA A 153 10.70 2.21 23.09
CA ALA A 153 10.16 1.73 21.85
C ALA A 153 9.53 2.89 21.06
N VAL A 154 10.08 3.24 19.89
CA VAL A 154 9.56 4.30 19.02
C VAL A 154 9.64 3.89 17.56
N CYS A 155 8.56 4.15 16.84
CA CYS A 155 8.52 4.07 15.39
C CYS A 155 9.65 4.90 14.75
N GLY A 156 10.40 4.23 13.86
CA GLY A 156 11.54 4.77 13.13
C GLY A 156 12.88 4.51 13.81
N ASP A 157 12.98 3.56 14.74
CA ASP A 157 14.23 3.19 15.43
C ASP A 157 14.97 1.99 14.77
N GLY A 158 14.36 1.40 13.75
CA GLY A 158 14.87 0.29 12.96
C GLY A 158 14.45 -1.08 13.50
N MET A 159 13.56 -1.13 14.51
CA MET A 159 13.11 -2.37 15.12
C MET A 159 11.58 -2.43 15.19
N VAL A 160 10.99 -3.39 14.49
CA VAL A 160 9.54 -3.63 14.54
C VAL A 160 9.14 -4.11 15.94
N GLN A 161 8.42 -3.26 16.67
CA GLN A 161 7.97 -3.50 18.04
C GLN A 161 6.55 -4.08 18.10
N SER A 162 6.13 -4.48 19.30
CA SER A 162 4.78 -4.99 19.51
C SER A 162 3.71 -3.93 19.25
N GLY A 163 2.95 -4.10 18.17
CA GLY A 163 1.91 -3.17 17.72
C GLY A 163 2.29 -2.41 16.44
N GLU A 164 3.53 -2.51 16.01
CA GLU A 164 4.00 -2.00 14.73
C GLU A 164 3.89 -3.09 13.65
N GLU A 165 3.49 -2.70 12.44
CA GLU A 165 3.45 -3.58 11.27
C GLU A 165 4.73 -3.45 10.43
N CYS A 166 5.44 -2.33 10.56
CA CYS A 166 6.71 -2.02 9.89
C CYS A 166 7.56 -1.07 10.75
N ASP A 167 8.87 -1.01 10.46
CA ASP A 167 9.78 0.05 10.91
C ASP A 167 10.96 0.11 9.91
N ASP A 168 11.25 1.28 9.37
CA ASP A 168 12.29 1.48 8.36
C ASP A 168 13.49 2.32 8.86
N GLY A 169 13.57 2.54 10.18
CA GLY A 169 14.68 3.22 10.84
C GLY A 169 14.75 4.72 10.58
N ASN A 170 13.67 5.33 10.10
CA ASN A 170 13.63 6.77 9.88
C ASN A 170 12.25 7.38 10.23
N ARG A 171 12.09 8.70 10.02
CA ARG A 171 10.84 9.43 10.32
C ARG A 171 10.22 10.09 9.09
N ASN A 172 10.40 9.50 7.93
CA ASN A 172 9.83 9.96 6.69
C ASN A 172 8.50 9.25 6.47
N GLY A 173 7.39 10.00 6.39
CA GLY A 173 6.06 9.39 6.27
C GLY A 173 5.63 9.04 4.85
N MET A 174 6.48 9.29 3.84
CA MET A 174 6.17 9.10 2.42
C MET A 174 7.04 8.01 1.78
N ASP A 175 7.27 6.92 2.49
CA ASP A 175 7.94 5.72 2.01
C ASP A 175 7.11 4.46 2.35
N ALA A 176 7.71 3.28 2.37
CA ALA A 176 6.95 2.05 2.60
C ALA A 176 6.42 1.93 4.04
N CYS A 177 6.98 2.69 5.00
CA CYS A 177 6.60 2.61 6.40
C CYS A 177 6.35 4.02 6.97
N PRO A 178 5.07 4.46 7.02
CA PRO A 178 4.71 5.74 7.61
C PRO A 178 5.13 5.90 9.08
N ASN A 179 5.08 7.14 9.58
CA ASN A 179 5.53 7.53 10.91
C ASN A 179 4.69 6.98 12.08
N ASP A 180 3.57 6.33 11.79
CA ASP A 180 2.74 5.62 12.77
C ASP A 180 3.05 4.11 12.80
N CYS A 181 3.98 3.65 11.95
CA CYS A 181 4.43 2.26 11.83
C CYS A 181 3.30 1.27 11.54
N LEU A 182 2.23 1.76 10.92
CA LEU A 182 1.16 0.96 10.33
C LEU A 182 1.37 0.94 8.81
N LEU A 183 1.12 -0.20 8.17
CA LEU A 183 1.23 -0.25 6.72
C LEU A 183 0.14 0.65 6.10
N PRO A 184 0.47 1.46 5.09
CA PRO A 184 -0.50 2.35 4.47
C PRO A 184 -1.67 1.53 3.89
N LEU A 185 -2.89 1.97 4.17
CA LEU A 185 -4.12 1.30 3.75
C LEU A 185 -4.85 2.12 2.70
N CYS A 186 -4.79 1.64 1.46
CA CYS A 186 -5.53 2.26 0.38
C CYS A 186 -7.04 2.30 0.66
N GLY A 187 -7.60 3.51 0.53
CA GLY A 187 -9.02 3.82 0.64
C GLY A 187 -9.49 4.24 2.02
N ASP A 188 -8.60 4.74 2.89
CA ASP A 188 -8.95 5.18 4.26
C ASP A 188 -9.12 6.71 4.41
N GLY A 189 -8.82 7.46 3.35
CA GLY A 189 -8.95 8.90 3.25
C GLY A 189 -7.64 9.64 3.54
N VAL A 190 -6.53 8.93 3.76
CA VAL A 190 -5.25 9.50 4.15
C VAL A 190 -4.17 9.00 3.20
N LYS A 191 -3.70 9.89 2.32
CA LYS A 191 -2.58 9.57 1.43
C LYS A 191 -1.29 9.48 2.22
N GLU A 192 -0.80 8.27 2.44
CA GLU A 192 0.43 8.00 3.21
C GLU A 192 1.33 6.96 2.54
N GLY A 193 2.59 6.98 2.96
CA GLY A 193 3.59 6.04 2.50
C GLY A 193 3.81 6.04 0.98
N SER A 194 3.57 4.89 0.34
CA SER A 194 3.84 4.66 -1.09
C SER A 194 2.64 4.89 -2.02
N GLU A 195 1.53 5.37 -1.47
CA GLU A 195 0.29 5.68 -2.20
C GLU A 195 0.46 6.93 -3.08
N GLU A 196 -0.01 6.85 -4.32
CA GLU A 196 0.00 7.99 -5.24
C GLU A 196 -1.28 8.83 -5.13
N CYS A 197 -2.36 8.21 -4.67
CA CYS A 197 -3.65 8.81 -4.40
C CYS A 197 -4.31 8.07 -3.22
N ASP A 198 -5.29 8.71 -2.58
CA ASP A 198 -6.26 8.05 -1.70
C ASP A 198 -7.53 8.91 -1.72
N ASP A 199 -8.69 8.29 -1.99
CA ASP A 199 -9.98 8.99 -2.08
C ASP A 199 -10.99 8.54 -1.01
N GLY A 200 -10.53 7.79 0.00
CA GLY A 200 -11.36 7.29 1.09
C GLY A 200 -12.27 6.13 0.73
N ASN A 201 -12.01 5.44 -0.39
CA ASN A 201 -12.75 4.25 -0.76
C ASN A 201 -11.89 3.24 -1.56
N ARG A 202 -12.45 2.07 -1.88
CA ARG A 202 -11.76 0.99 -2.62
C ARG A 202 -12.46 0.63 -3.93
N SER A 203 -13.01 1.62 -4.60
CA SER A 203 -13.61 1.47 -5.92
C SER A 203 -12.51 1.57 -6.97
N ASN A 204 -12.59 0.74 -8.01
CA ASN A 204 -11.63 0.79 -9.12
C ASN A 204 -12.04 1.78 -10.21
N ASN A 205 -13.20 2.41 -10.10
CA ASN A 205 -13.87 3.11 -11.19
C ASN A 205 -13.92 4.63 -11.00
N ASP A 206 -13.02 5.17 -10.19
CA ASP A 206 -12.85 6.58 -9.87
C ASP A 206 -11.41 7.03 -10.18
N GLN A 207 -11.03 8.19 -9.64
CA GLN A 207 -9.71 8.79 -9.87
C GLN A 207 -8.60 8.09 -9.09
N CYS A 208 -8.95 7.27 -8.09
CA CYS A 208 -7.99 6.55 -7.27
C CYS A 208 -8.44 5.09 -7.08
N PRO A 209 -8.02 4.19 -7.99
CA PRO A 209 -8.35 2.78 -7.90
C PRO A 209 -7.94 2.14 -6.56
N SER A 210 -8.46 0.96 -6.27
CA SER A 210 -8.25 0.28 -4.98
C SER A 210 -6.82 -0.17 -4.67
N ASP A 211 -5.89 0.03 -5.60
CA ASP A 211 -4.45 -0.19 -5.43
C ASP A 211 -3.67 1.10 -5.18
N CYS A 212 -4.35 2.25 -5.12
CA CYS A 212 -3.80 3.59 -4.85
C CYS A 212 -2.65 4.00 -5.78
N ARG A 213 -2.66 3.47 -7.00
CA ARG A 213 -1.84 3.94 -8.11
C ARG A 213 -2.68 4.83 -9.00
N ILE A 214 -2.10 5.93 -9.48
CA ILE A 214 -2.83 6.77 -10.42
C ILE A 214 -2.87 6.02 -11.76
N PRO A 215 -4.07 5.78 -12.34
CA PRO A 215 -4.19 5.08 -13.61
C PRO A 215 -3.43 5.86 -14.70
N VAL A 216 -2.70 5.12 -15.53
CA VAL A 216 -1.86 5.68 -16.59
C VAL A 216 -2.37 5.26 -17.94
N CYS A 217 -2.94 6.23 -18.64
CA CYS A 217 -3.41 6.01 -20.00
C CYS A 217 -2.27 5.57 -20.95
N GLY A 218 -2.52 4.49 -21.67
CA GLY A 218 -1.64 3.93 -22.69
C GLY A 218 -0.63 2.90 -22.17
N ASP A 219 -0.90 2.25 -21.03
CA ASP A 219 0.00 1.25 -20.43
C ASP A 219 -0.43 -0.21 -20.66
N GLY A 220 -1.61 -0.40 -21.24
CA GLY A 220 -2.21 -1.68 -21.60
C GLY A 220 -3.22 -2.18 -20.57
N VAL A 221 -3.51 -1.41 -19.52
CA VAL A 221 -4.35 -1.79 -18.40
C VAL A 221 -5.46 -0.77 -18.23
N MET A 222 -6.71 -1.18 -18.47
CA MET A 222 -7.88 -0.31 -18.28
C MET A 222 -8.22 -0.18 -16.79
N GLU A 223 -7.98 1.00 -16.21
CA GLU A 223 -8.19 1.27 -14.77
C GLU A 223 -8.83 2.65 -14.51
N GLY A 224 -9.49 2.81 -13.36
CA GLY A 224 -10.02 4.11 -12.92
C GLY A 224 -11.14 4.68 -13.81
N LEU A 225 -10.89 5.87 -14.38
CA LEU A 225 -11.82 6.60 -15.24
C LEU A 225 -11.58 6.38 -16.74
N GLU A 226 -10.68 5.48 -17.12
CA GLU A 226 -10.38 5.20 -18.52
C GLU A 226 -11.57 4.51 -19.21
N GLU A 227 -11.99 5.04 -20.36
CA GLU A 227 -13.01 4.40 -21.21
C GLU A 227 -12.38 3.37 -22.17
N CYS A 228 -11.08 3.51 -22.41
CA CYS A 228 -10.26 2.65 -23.25
C CYS A 228 -8.81 2.70 -22.77
N ASP A 229 -8.03 1.66 -23.04
CA ASP A 229 -6.56 1.66 -22.98
C ASP A 229 -6.05 0.67 -24.03
N ASP A 230 -5.12 1.10 -24.89
CA ASP A 230 -4.56 0.27 -25.96
C ASP A 230 -3.04 0.05 -25.87
N GLY A 231 -2.45 0.37 -24.71
CA GLY A 231 -1.04 0.15 -24.42
C GLY A 231 -0.08 1.02 -25.21
N ASN A 232 -0.53 2.14 -25.76
CA ASN A 232 0.34 3.08 -26.43
C ASN A 232 -0.10 4.56 -26.25
N ASN A 233 0.67 5.50 -26.82
CA ASN A 233 0.42 6.95 -26.69
C ASN A 233 0.18 7.59 -28.07
N LEU A 234 -0.53 6.91 -28.97
CA LEU A 234 -0.82 7.40 -30.32
C LEU A 234 -2.25 7.95 -30.38
N ASP A 235 -2.39 9.26 -30.52
CA ASP A 235 -3.72 9.90 -30.60
C ASP A 235 -4.54 9.56 -31.87
N SER A 236 -4.00 8.73 -32.78
CA SER A 236 -4.55 8.49 -34.12
C SER A 236 -5.25 7.13 -34.28
N ASP A 237 -5.38 6.36 -33.20
CA ASP A 237 -6.05 5.06 -33.18
C ASP A 237 -7.43 5.16 -32.52
N ASP A 238 -7.96 4.02 -32.08
CA ASP A 238 -9.27 3.91 -31.43
C ASP A 238 -9.23 4.41 -29.98
N CYS A 239 -8.05 4.50 -29.35
CA CYS A 239 -7.89 4.95 -27.97
C CYS A 239 -6.79 6.02 -27.83
N PRO A 240 -7.16 7.30 -27.96
CA PRO A 240 -6.22 8.40 -27.82
C PRO A 240 -5.51 8.44 -26.46
N SER A 241 -4.41 9.20 -26.34
CA SER A 241 -3.58 9.26 -25.11
C SER A 241 -4.25 9.94 -23.89
N TYR A 242 -5.53 10.26 -24.00
CA TYR A 242 -6.39 10.77 -22.93
C TYR A 242 -7.50 9.77 -22.53
N CYS A 243 -7.43 8.53 -23.04
CA CYS A 243 -8.22 7.35 -22.66
C CYS A 243 -9.73 7.59 -22.62
N ARG A 244 -10.20 8.37 -23.59
CA ARG A 244 -11.60 8.61 -23.85
C ARG A 244 -11.87 8.23 -25.30
N LEU A 245 -12.96 7.50 -25.53
CA LEU A 245 -13.29 7.08 -26.88
C LEU A 245 -13.61 8.31 -27.74
N PRO A 246 -13.08 8.39 -28.98
CA PRO A 246 -13.40 9.47 -29.90
C PRO A 246 -14.90 9.46 -30.22
N VAL A 247 -15.51 10.65 -30.26
CA VAL A 247 -16.96 10.80 -30.45
C VAL A 247 -17.25 11.56 -31.73
N CYS A 248 -17.78 10.83 -32.72
CA CYS A 248 -18.17 11.41 -34.00
C CYS A 248 -19.29 12.44 -33.86
N GLY A 249 -19.09 13.61 -34.46
CA GLY A 249 -20.06 14.70 -34.54
C GLY A 249 -19.97 15.70 -33.38
N ASN A 250 -18.82 15.82 -32.72
CA ASN A 250 -18.60 16.73 -31.61
C ASN A 250 -17.84 18.03 -32.00
N SER A 251 -17.61 18.22 -33.30
CA SER A 251 -16.81 19.29 -33.93
C SER A 251 -15.30 19.23 -33.67
N VAL A 252 -14.79 18.10 -33.16
CA VAL A 252 -13.38 17.85 -32.90
C VAL A 252 -13.00 16.55 -33.57
N ARG A 253 -11.98 16.60 -34.42
CA ARG A 253 -11.47 15.39 -35.08
C ARG A 253 -10.53 14.65 -34.12
N GLU A 254 -10.94 13.47 -33.68
CA GLU A 254 -10.25 12.66 -32.65
C GLU A 254 -9.97 11.24 -33.15
N GLY A 255 -8.88 10.61 -32.66
CA GLY A 255 -8.58 9.21 -32.97
C GLY A 255 -8.49 8.89 -34.47
N ARG A 256 -9.19 7.83 -34.89
CA ARG A 256 -9.29 7.38 -36.29
C ARG A 256 -10.29 8.14 -37.16
N GLU A 257 -10.91 9.20 -36.67
CA GLU A 257 -11.88 9.97 -37.45
C GLU A 257 -11.19 10.60 -38.68
N GLU A 258 -11.80 10.48 -39.86
CA GLU A 258 -11.29 11.09 -41.08
C GLU A 258 -11.79 12.53 -41.26
N CYS A 259 -12.90 12.85 -40.60
CA CYS A 259 -13.57 14.13 -40.54
C CYS A 259 -14.50 14.18 -39.30
N ASP A 260 -14.87 15.38 -38.86
CA ASP A 260 -15.96 15.63 -37.90
C ASP A 260 -16.60 16.98 -38.27
N ASP A 261 -17.90 16.99 -38.59
CA ASP A 261 -18.66 18.18 -38.99
C ASP A 261 -19.67 18.64 -37.91
N GLY A 262 -19.52 18.16 -36.68
CA GLY A 262 -20.31 18.59 -35.53
C GLY A 262 -21.70 17.99 -35.44
N ASN A 263 -22.00 16.97 -36.23
CA ASN A 263 -23.23 16.18 -36.10
C ASN A 263 -23.05 14.75 -36.65
N THR A 264 -24.10 13.94 -36.63
CA THR A 264 -24.08 12.56 -37.15
C THR A 264 -25.07 12.37 -38.30
N THR A 265 -25.39 13.44 -39.03
CA THR A 265 -26.22 13.35 -40.24
C THR A 265 -25.31 12.92 -41.38
N GLY A 266 -25.76 12.02 -42.25
CA GLY A 266 -25.03 11.74 -43.48
C GLY A 266 -25.42 12.72 -44.60
N GLY A 267 -24.47 13.04 -45.46
CA GLY A 267 -24.63 13.83 -46.69
C GLY A 267 -24.18 15.29 -46.59
N ASP A 268 -23.59 15.73 -45.47
CA ASP A 268 -23.13 17.10 -45.22
C ASP A 268 -21.61 17.25 -45.02
N GLY A 269 -20.84 16.16 -45.13
CA GLY A 269 -19.38 16.19 -44.99
C GLY A 269 -18.81 14.93 -44.39
N CYS A 270 -19.50 14.38 -43.41
CA CYS A 270 -19.10 13.20 -42.67
C CYS A 270 -20.23 12.18 -42.59
N THR A 271 -19.86 10.90 -42.74
CA THR A 271 -20.78 9.80 -42.39
C THR A 271 -21.09 9.82 -40.89
N GLU A 272 -22.14 9.10 -40.47
CA GLU A 272 -22.44 8.82 -39.06
C GLU A 272 -21.30 8.09 -38.32
N SER A 273 -20.32 7.56 -39.04
CA SER A 273 -19.12 6.88 -38.52
C SER A 273 -17.83 7.68 -38.76
N CYS A 274 -17.93 8.98 -39.07
CA CYS A 274 -16.80 9.90 -39.26
C CYS A 274 -15.79 9.49 -40.35
N PHE A 275 -16.24 8.74 -41.34
CA PHE A 275 -15.60 8.66 -42.64
C PHE A 275 -15.96 9.87 -43.50
N ARG A 276 -15.01 10.35 -44.29
CA ARG A 276 -15.24 11.46 -45.22
C ARG A 276 -16.23 11.05 -46.30
N GLU A 277 -17.31 11.79 -46.42
CA GLU A 277 -18.24 11.66 -47.54
C GLU A 277 -17.85 12.61 -48.67
N SER A 278 -18.29 12.29 -49.89
CA SER A 278 -18.23 13.25 -50.99
C SER A 278 -19.37 14.25 -50.82
N VAL A 279 -19.07 15.55 -50.80
CA VAL A 279 -20.07 16.59 -50.51
C VAL A 279 -20.64 17.15 -51.79
N CYS A 280 -21.86 16.72 -52.11
CA CYS A 280 -22.51 17.20 -53.31
C CYS A 280 -22.87 18.69 -53.24
N GLY A 281 -22.28 19.51 -54.09
CA GLY A 281 -22.61 20.94 -54.22
C GLY A 281 -21.56 21.88 -53.62
N ASP A 282 -20.38 21.38 -53.29
CA ASP A 282 -19.23 22.17 -52.84
C ASP A 282 -18.36 22.71 -54.01
N GLY A 283 -18.59 22.19 -55.22
CA GLY A 283 -17.92 22.57 -56.45
C GLY A 283 -16.61 21.82 -56.71
N LYS A 284 -16.34 20.75 -55.98
CA LYS A 284 -15.26 19.81 -56.24
C LYS A 284 -15.86 18.44 -56.52
N LYS A 285 -15.55 17.89 -57.69
CA LYS A 285 -15.91 16.51 -58.00
C LYS A 285 -15.10 15.55 -57.13
N GLU A 286 -15.73 14.98 -56.11
CA GLU A 286 -15.14 14.02 -55.16
C GLU A 286 -15.61 12.59 -55.45
N GLY A 287 -15.00 11.60 -54.80
CA GLY A 287 -14.98 10.17 -55.16
C GLY A 287 -16.20 9.63 -55.92
N ASP A 288 -17.36 9.59 -55.27
CA ASP A 288 -18.59 8.94 -55.75
C ASP A 288 -19.50 9.87 -56.59
N GLU A 289 -19.06 11.10 -56.86
CA GLU A 289 -19.81 12.07 -57.65
C GLU A 289 -19.53 11.91 -59.14
N GLU A 290 -20.56 11.98 -59.98
CA GLU A 290 -20.39 12.02 -61.43
C GLU A 290 -20.14 13.44 -61.95
N CYS A 291 -20.61 14.43 -61.20
CA CYS A 291 -20.39 15.85 -61.40
C CYS A 291 -20.56 16.60 -60.06
N ASP A 292 -19.89 17.74 -59.92
CA ASP A 292 -20.25 18.74 -58.92
C ASP A 292 -19.92 20.14 -59.44
N ASN A 293 -20.95 20.91 -59.75
CA ASN A 293 -20.84 22.30 -60.21
C ASN A 293 -21.12 23.31 -59.07
N GLY A 294 -21.12 22.84 -57.82
CA GLY A 294 -21.35 23.64 -56.63
C GLY A 294 -22.77 24.17 -56.57
N LYS A 295 -22.91 25.48 -56.33
CA LYS A 295 -24.20 26.21 -56.37
C LYS A 295 -24.93 26.17 -57.73
N LYS A 296 -24.31 25.60 -58.77
CA LYS A 296 -24.93 25.42 -60.09
C LYS A 296 -25.54 24.02 -60.27
N ASN A 297 -25.50 23.17 -59.24
CA ASN A 297 -26.27 21.92 -59.25
C ASN A 297 -27.77 22.29 -59.22
N SER A 298 -28.57 21.63 -60.05
CA SER A 298 -29.98 21.94 -60.24
C SER A 298 -30.77 20.74 -60.75
N ASP A 299 -31.89 20.45 -60.11
CA ASP A 299 -32.88 19.45 -60.54
C ASP A 299 -33.98 20.05 -61.42
N ALA A 300 -33.78 21.27 -61.91
CA ALA A 300 -34.74 21.97 -62.76
C ALA A 300 -34.13 22.56 -64.03
N GLU A 301 -32.80 22.67 -64.10
CA GLU A 301 -32.10 23.19 -65.26
C GLU A 301 -31.61 22.04 -66.15
N ALA A 302 -31.85 22.18 -67.45
CA ALA A 302 -31.44 21.20 -68.45
C ALA A 302 -29.91 21.12 -68.57
N GLY A 303 -29.36 19.92 -68.52
CA GLY A 303 -27.92 19.64 -68.60
C GLY A 303 -27.12 20.07 -67.37
N ALA A 304 -27.79 20.50 -66.29
CA ALA A 304 -27.15 20.78 -65.03
C ALA A 304 -26.80 19.48 -64.29
N CYS A 305 -25.80 19.54 -63.42
CA CYS A 305 -25.55 18.47 -62.48
C CYS A 305 -26.71 18.40 -61.49
N ARG A 306 -27.28 17.22 -61.22
CA ARG A 306 -28.36 17.09 -60.25
C ARG A 306 -27.87 17.37 -58.84
N THR A 307 -28.77 17.74 -57.92
CA THR A 307 -28.41 17.94 -56.50
C THR A 307 -28.03 16.64 -55.79
N SER A 308 -28.18 15.51 -56.48
CA SER A 308 -27.64 14.20 -56.11
C SER A 308 -26.25 13.91 -56.69
N CYS A 309 -25.61 14.90 -57.33
CA CYS A 309 -24.28 14.80 -57.97
C CYS A 309 -24.16 13.71 -59.04
N ARG A 310 -25.29 13.40 -59.67
CA ARG A 310 -25.38 12.62 -60.90
C ARG A 310 -25.43 13.55 -62.09
N GLN A 311 -24.80 13.15 -63.18
CA GLN A 311 -24.96 13.88 -64.43
C GLN A 311 -26.41 13.83 -64.89
N ALA A 312 -26.88 14.87 -65.57
CA ALA A 312 -28.12 14.89 -66.32
C ALA A 312 -28.37 13.54 -67.02
N TYR A 313 -29.48 12.87 -66.69
CA TYR A 313 -29.75 11.50 -67.13
C TYR A 313 -31.23 11.28 -67.43
N CYS A 314 -31.47 10.39 -68.39
CA CYS A 314 -32.81 10.03 -68.80
C CYS A 314 -33.65 9.46 -67.64
N GLY A 315 -34.77 10.11 -67.32
CA GLY A 315 -35.69 9.75 -66.25
C GLY A 315 -35.46 10.52 -64.94
N ASP A 316 -34.84 11.70 -64.99
CA ASP A 316 -34.53 12.53 -63.83
C ASP A 316 -35.52 13.68 -63.59
N ALA A 317 -36.66 13.65 -64.28
CA ALA A 317 -37.75 14.63 -64.26
C ALA A 317 -37.45 15.96 -65.00
N VAL A 318 -36.31 16.09 -65.67
CA VAL A 318 -35.97 17.24 -66.51
C VAL A 318 -35.55 16.80 -67.90
N LYS A 319 -36.16 17.38 -68.93
CA LYS A 319 -35.74 17.14 -70.32
C LYS A 319 -34.38 17.79 -70.60
N ASP A 320 -33.33 16.99 -70.70
CA ASP A 320 -31.97 17.47 -70.90
C ASP A 320 -31.58 17.65 -72.37
N ALA A 321 -30.42 18.29 -72.58
CA ALA A 321 -29.90 18.58 -73.90
C ALA A 321 -29.50 17.27 -74.63
N GLY A 322 -30.32 16.87 -75.61
CA GLY A 322 -30.13 15.64 -76.39
C GLY A 322 -31.23 14.62 -76.17
N GLU A 323 -32.11 14.87 -75.20
CA GLU A 323 -33.29 14.05 -74.91
C GLU A 323 -34.52 14.58 -75.63
N GLU A 324 -35.35 13.69 -76.19
CA GLU A 324 -36.62 14.08 -76.83
C GLU A 324 -37.79 14.11 -75.83
N CYS A 325 -37.69 13.29 -74.80
CA CYS A 325 -38.58 13.16 -73.66
C CYS A 325 -37.72 12.78 -72.46
N ASP A 326 -38.27 12.89 -71.25
CA ASP A 326 -37.60 12.50 -70.03
C ASP A 326 -38.51 11.54 -69.26
N GLY A 327 -38.16 10.25 -69.26
CA GLY A 327 -38.89 9.16 -68.61
C GLY A 327 -40.40 9.02 -68.93
N GLY A 328 -41.05 8.08 -68.25
CA GLY A 328 -42.51 7.88 -68.29
C GLY A 328 -43.03 6.98 -69.43
N GLU A 329 -44.36 6.76 -69.47
CA GLU A 329 -45.02 5.73 -70.31
C GLU A 329 -44.82 5.91 -71.84
N ASN A 330 -44.40 7.08 -72.30
CA ASN A 330 -44.21 7.38 -73.72
C ASN A 330 -42.75 7.70 -74.10
N CYS A 331 -41.80 7.37 -73.22
CA CYS A 331 -40.38 7.60 -73.42
C CYS A 331 -39.59 6.28 -73.25
N THR A 332 -38.63 6.04 -74.13
CA THR A 332 -37.74 4.87 -74.01
C THR A 332 -36.66 5.10 -72.96
N ASP A 333 -36.00 4.02 -72.51
CA ASP A 333 -34.81 4.09 -71.62
C ASP A 333 -33.62 4.86 -72.24
N MET A 334 -33.69 5.20 -73.54
CA MET A 334 -32.72 6.05 -74.24
C MET A 334 -33.23 7.48 -74.47
N CYS A 335 -34.29 7.89 -73.78
CA CYS A 335 -34.92 9.21 -73.87
C CYS A 335 -35.35 9.64 -75.28
N GLN A 336 -35.86 8.66 -76.03
CA GLN A 336 -36.47 8.87 -77.33
C GLN A 336 -37.98 8.72 -77.23
N THR A 337 -38.72 9.52 -77.98
CA THR A 337 -40.17 9.44 -77.99
C THR A 337 -40.62 8.12 -78.61
N ILE A 338 -41.49 7.37 -77.91
CA ILE A 338 -42.08 6.15 -78.47
C ILE A 338 -43.04 6.59 -79.58
N GLY A 339 -42.63 6.38 -80.83
CA GLY A 339 -43.48 6.62 -81.99
C GLY A 339 -44.76 5.80 -81.89
N LEU A 340 -45.89 6.39 -82.30
CA LEU A 340 -47.27 5.87 -82.28
C LEU A 340 -47.53 4.54 -83.03
N LEU A 341 -46.50 3.74 -83.32
CA LEU A 341 -46.60 2.44 -83.99
C LEU A 341 -46.44 1.23 -83.06
N ASP A 342 -46.00 1.40 -81.81
CA ASP A 342 -45.79 0.28 -80.86
C ASP A 342 -46.79 0.23 -79.68
N ARG A 343 -48.01 0.75 -79.86
CA ARG A 343 -49.13 0.39 -78.96
C ARG A 343 -49.73 -0.94 -79.40
N GLU A 344 -49.16 -2.05 -78.93
CA GLU A 344 -49.96 -3.24 -78.66
C GLU A 344 -50.99 -2.86 -77.59
N GLU A 345 -52.17 -2.40 -78.02
CA GLU A 345 -53.46 -2.49 -77.33
C GLU A 345 -54.49 -1.73 -78.17
N THR A 346 -55.11 -2.42 -79.15
CA THR A 346 -56.57 -2.37 -79.46
C THR A 346 -56.92 -3.20 -80.71
N PRO A 347 -58.13 -3.80 -80.76
CA PRO A 347 -58.46 -4.90 -81.68
C PRO A 347 -58.89 -4.39 -83.06
N PHE A 348 -58.21 -4.84 -84.11
CA PHE A 348 -58.63 -4.58 -85.49
C PHE A 348 -59.72 -5.56 -85.92
N VAL A 349 -60.91 -5.01 -86.14
CA VAL A 349 -62.02 -5.61 -86.87
C VAL A 349 -61.76 -5.51 -88.38
N PHE A 350 -61.63 -6.64 -89.06
CA PHE A 350 -62.06 -6.94 -90.44
C PHE A 350 -62.03 -8.48 -90.53
N GLY A 351 -63.09 -9.25 -90.75
CA GLY A 351 -64.26 -9.03 -91.59
C GLY A 351 -64.25 -10.12 -92.68
N GLY A 352 -64.98 -11.23 -92.47
CA GLY A 352 -65.41 -12.07 -93.59
C GLY A 352 -65.40 -13.59 -93.42
N ILE A 353 -66.62 -14.14 -93.49
CA ILE A 353 -67.04 -15.46 -94.02
C ILE A 353 -67.38 -16.55 -92.98
N ALA A 354 -68.64 -16.91 -93.07
CA ALA A 354 -69.47 -17.74 -92.21
C ALA A 354 -69.40 -19.24 -92.53
N VAL A 355 -69.68 -20.09 -91.53
CA VAL A 355 -70.57 -21.25 -91.65
C VAL A 355 -71.36 -21.42 -90.35
N VAL A 356 -72.64 -21.72 -90.49
CA VAL A 356 -73.74 -21.69 -89.53
C VAL A 356 -73.97 -23.08 -88.90
N LEU A 357 -74.71 -23.10 -87.76
CA LEU A 357 -75.58 -24.15 -87.19
C LEU A 357 -75.01 -24.81 -85.91
N ALA A 358 -75.72 -25.00 -84.79
CA ALA A 358 -77.09 -24.68 -84.38
C ALA A 358 -77.25 -25.02 -82.87
N GLY A 359 -78.16 -24.31 -82.18
CA GLY A 359 -78.80 -24.70 -80.89
C GLY A 359 -77.90 -24.56 -79.64
N GLY A 360 -78.27 -23.94 -78.52
CA GLY A 360 -79.59 -23.73 -77.94
C GLY A 360 -79.61 -24.40 -76.55
N GLY A 361 -79.73 -23.62 -75.48
CA GLY A 361 -80.32 -24.09 -74.22
C GLY A 361 -79.45 -24.09 -72.95
N ALA A 362 -80.00 -23.38 -71.97
CA ALA A 362 -80.14 -23.77 -70.55
C ALA A 362 -79.02 -23.49 -69.52
N PHE A 363 -79.47 -22.70 -68.55
CA PHE A 363 -78.99 -22.39 -67.21
C PHE A 363 -78.84 -23.62 -66.27
N TYR A 364 -77.94 -23.47 -65.28
CA TYR A 364 -78.01 -23.79 -63.83
C TYR A 364 -76.85 -24.64 -63.24
N LEU A 365 -76.37 -24.15 -62.07
CA LEU A 365 -75.69 -24.80 -60.92
C LEU A 365 -74.15 -24.84 -60.78
N LEU A 366 -73.67 -23.98 -59.87
CA LEU A 366 -72.89 -24.27 -58.64
C LEU A 366 -72.09 -25.59 -58.59
N GLN A 367 -70.76 -25.50 -58.45
CA GLN A 367 -70.09 -25.72 -57.15
C GLN A 367 -68.57 -25.43 -57.18
N SER A 368 -68.15 -24.84 -56.06
CA SER A 368 -66.82 -24.66 -55.48
C SER A 368 -65.71 -25.68 -55.84
N ARG A 369 -64.49 -25.18 -56.08
CA ARG A 369 -63.30 -25.55 -55.31
C ARG A 369 -62.11 -24.59 -55.48
N LYS A 370 -61.47 -24.30 -54.34
CA LYS A 370 -60.18 -23.62 -54.04
C LYS A 370 -59.00 -24.16 -54.87
N GLY A 371 -57.83 -23.50 -55.01
CA GLY A 371 -57.24 -22.34 -54.33
C GLY A 371 -56.05 -21.77 -55.14
N LYS A 372 -55.80 -20.46 -55.09
CA LYS A 372 -54.82 -19.72 -54.25
C LYS A 372 -53.35 -19.88 -54.65
N ALA A 373 -52.81 -18.82 -55.27
CA ALA A 373 -51.38 -18.49 -55.33
C ALA A 373 -51.18 -17.03 -54.86
N GLY A 374 -50.24 -16.86 -53.93
CA GLY A 374 -49.38 -15.69 -53.70
C GLY A 374 -49.99 -14.29 -53.57
N GLY A 375 -50.18 -13.83 -52.33
CA GLY A 375 -50.32 -12.41 -52.01
C GLY A 375 -49.23 -12.02 -50.99
N SER A 376 -48.38 -11.08 -51.38
CA SER A 376 -47.29 -10.49 -50.59
C SER A 376 -47.88 -9.54 -49.55
N GLU A 377 -47.57 -9.76 -48.27
CA GLU A 377 -47.88 -8.84 -47.17
C GLU A 377 -46.71 -7.89 -46.91
N LYS A 378 -47.09 -6.63 -46.70
CA LYS A 378 -46.25 -5.51 -46.27
C LYS A 378 -45.99 -5.63 -44.77
N SER A 379 -44.74 -5.48 -44.34
CA SER A 379 -44.37 -5.32 -42.93
C SER A 379 -43.99 -3.86 -42.66
N GLY A 380 -44.73 -3.22 -41.74
CA GLY A 380 -44.29 -2.01 -41.04
C GLY A 380 -43.30 -2.34 -39.91
N PRO A 381 -42.78 -1.31 -39.21
CA PRO A 381 -41.67 -1.45 -38.28
C PRO A 381 -42.08 -2.17 -36.97
N VAL A 382 -41.21 -3.07 -36.50
CA VAL A 382 -41.35 -3.78 -35.23
C VAL A 382 -40.51 -3.06 -34.18
N SER A 383 -41.14 -2.71 -33.06
CA SER A 383 -40.54 -2.11 -31.87
C SER A 383 -39.66 -3.14 -31.13
N LEU A 384 -38.48 -2.71 -30.67
CA LEU A 384 -37.75 -3.37 -29.60
C LEU A 384 -38.54 -3.19 -28.31
N ASP A 385 -39.08 -4.28 -27.78
CA ASP A 385 -39.23 -4.60 -26.36
C ASP A 385 -39.83 -6.01 -26.32
N ASP A 386 -39.31 -6.89 -25.45
CA ASP A 386 -39.65 -8.31 -25.23
C ASP A 386 -38.77 -9.36 -25.93
N ILE A 387 -37.48 -9.44 -25.57
CA ILE A 387 -36.73 -10.71 -25.62
C ILE A 387 -36.39 -11.13 -24.18
N PRO A 388 -36.90 -12.27 -23.68
CA PRO A 388 -36.58 -12.79 -22.35
C PRO A 388 -35.13 -13.31 -22.26
N LEU A 389 -34.49 -12.97 -21.13
CA LEU A 389 -33.12 -13.29 -20.74
C LEU A 389 -33.03 -14.68 -20.09
N ASP A 390 -33.04 -15.73 -20.90
CA ASP A 390 -32.77 -17.08 -20.41
C ASP A 390 -32.57 -18.03 -21.60
N GLU A 391 -31.30 -18.23 -21.93
CA GLU A 391 -30.68 -19.36 -22.68
C GLU A 391 -29.63 -18.87 -23.69
N LEU A 392 -28.47 -18.44 -23.17
CA LEU A 392 -27.22 -18.39 -23.93
C LEU A 392 -26.06 -18.80 -23.00
N GLU A 393 -26.08 -20.08 -22.61
CA GLU A 393 -24.84 -20.76 -22.23
C GLU A 393 -23.98 -20.96 -23.49
N MET A 394 -22.88 -20.22 -23.58
CA MET A 394 -21.82 -20.50 -24.56
C MET A 394 -20.62 -21.18 -23.87
N PRO A 395 -20.07 -22.27 -24.46
CA PRO A 395 -19.07 -23.11 -23.82
C PRO A 395 -17.64 -22.58 -24.00
N TRP A 396 -16.93 -22.33 -22.90
CA TRP A 396 -15.48 -22.12 -22.93
C TRP A 396 -14.70 -23.39 -22.58
N HIS A 397 -13.75 -23.71 -23.45
CA HIS A 397 -12.43 -24.31 -23.24
C HIS A 397 -12.16 -25.10 -21.92
N LYS A 398 -11.99 -26.42 -22.05
CA LYS A 398 -11.23 -27.24 -21.09
C LYS A 398 -9.76 -27.33 -21.50
N TRP A 399 -8.89 -26.66 -20.77
CA TRP A 399 -7.47 -27.03 -20.67
C TRP A 399 -7.34 -28.12 -19.60
N GLY A 400 -6.95 -29.33 -20.01
CA GLY A 400 -6.58 -30.41 -19.11
C GLY A 400 -5.08 -30.36 -18.81
N GLY A 401 -4.72 -29.83 -17.65
CA GLY A 401 -3.39 -30.00 -17.05
C GLY A 401 -3.53 -30.77 -15.73
N GLY A 402 -2.98 -31.98 -15.66
CA GLY A 402 -2.85 -32.77 -14.44
C GLY A 402 -1.45 -33.37 -14.38
N MET A 403 -0.64 -32.85 -13.47
CA MET A 403 0.71 -33.30 -13.13
C MET A 403 0.70 -34.59 -12.30
N ASN A 404 1.82 -35.31 -12.36
CA ASN A 404 2.24 -36.35 -11.41
C ASN A 404 2.02 -35.96 -9.94
N GLN A 405 1.43 -36.87 -9.17
CA GLN A 405 1.96 -37.40 -7.91
C GLN A 405 1.32 -38.76 -7.61
#